data_AF-A0A7Z1R172-F1
#
_entry.id   AF-A0A7Z1R172-F1
#
_cell.length_a   1.000
_cell.length_b   1.000
_cell.length_c   1.000
_cell.angle_alpha   90.00
_cell.angle_beta   90.00
_cell.angle_gamma   90.00
#
_symmetry.space_group_name_H-M   'P 1'
#
loop_
_entity.id
_entity.type
_entity.pdbx_description
1 polymer ?
#
loop_
_entity_poly.entity_id
_entity_poly.type
_entity_poly.pdbx_seq_one_letter_code
_entity_poly.pdbx_strand_id
1 'polypeptide(L)'
;MSLDFRDVLAGRFSCRSFEAAPVPRERIVELLEAMRGAPSAGNLQPWRFVVVTDAAHRRALADAAFGQEFVAAAPVTVVVCAVPGESARTYGPRGRDLYCLQDTAAATENLLLAATAAGLGGCWVGAFDEASVHRALGLEPGWRPVAIVPLGVPAEGPPRRTRRPLDEVARWVG
;
A
#
# COMPACT_ATOMS: atom_id res chain seq x y z
N MET A 1 12.17 22.77 1.66
CA MET A 1 12.65 22.19 2.93
C MET A 1 12.25 20.73 2.94
N SER A 2 13.17 19.82 3.23
CA SER A 2 12.81 18.42 3.50
C SER A 2 11.99 18.36 4.79
N LEU A 3 10.91 17.60 4.80
CA LEU A 3 10.13 17.35 6.03
C LEU A 3 10.99 16.60 7.05
N ASP A 4 10.82 16.92 8.33
CA ASP A 4 11.32 16.05 9.40
C ASP A 4 10.53 14.73 9.37
N PHE A 5 11.17 13.61 9.71
CA PHE A 5 10.51 12.31 9.75
C PHE A 5 9.28 12.29 10.68
N ARG A 6 9.30 13.05 11.78
CA ARG A 6 8.15 13.20 12.68
C ARG A 6 6.98 13.91 11.99
N ASP A 7 7.26 14.88 11.15
CA ASP A 7 6.23 15.58 10.37
C ASP A 7 5.61 14.64 9.33
N VAL A 8 6.41 13.74 8.73
CA VAL A 8 5.90 12.70 7.84
C VAL A 8 4.95 11.75 8.59
N LEU A 9 5.36 11.26 9.76
CA LEU A 9 4.52 10.38 10.59
C LEU A 9 3.21 11.06 11.02
N ALA A 10 3.27 12.33 11.43
CA ALA A 10 2.11 13.10 11.85
C ALA A 10 1.19 13.47 10.67
N GLY A 11 1.78 13.77 9.51
CA GLY A 11 1.10 14.16 8.29
C GLY A 11 0.43 12.99 7.57
N ARG A 12 0.88 11.75 7.78
CA ARG A 12 0.33 10.57 7.08
C ARG A 12 -1.13 10.31 7.50
N PHE A 13 -2.03 10.33 6.52
CA PHE A 13 -3.45 10.03 6.69
C PHE A 13 -3.98 9.12 5.57
N SER A 14 -5.21 8.62 5.71
CA SER A 14 -5.86 7.90 4.60
C SER A 14 -6.47 8.92 3.63
N CYS A 15 -5.74 9.24 2.57
CA CYS A 15 -6.20 10.16 1.53
C CYS A 15 -7.15 9.44 0.57
N ARG A 16 -8.38 9.95 0.43
CA ARG A 16 -9.44 9.36 -0.41
C ARG A 16 -10.06 10.39 -1.36
N SER A 17 -9.38 11.51 -1.56
CA SER A 17 -9.79 12.60 -2.44
C SER A 17 -8.51 13.16 -3.06
N PHE A 18 -8.45 13.14 -4.40
CA PHE A 18 -7.22 13.41 -5.15
C PHE A 18 -7.48 14.50 -6.18
N GLU A 19 -6.48 15.35 -6.41
CA GLU A 19 -6.48 16.24 -7.57
C GLU A 19 -6.32 15.41 -8.86
N ALA A 20 -6.76 15.96 -9.98
CA ALA A 20 -6.66 15.29 -11.29
C ALA A 20 -5.23 15.27 -11.86
N ALA A 21 -4.29 15.99 -11.25
CA ALA A 21 -2.91 16.10 -11.73
C ALA A 21 -2.23 14.71 -11.77
N PRO A 22 -1.57 14.35 -12.88
CA PRO A 22 -0.87 13.08 -12.97
C PRO A 22 0.35 13.06 -12.04
N VAL A 23 0.70 11.88 -11.52
CA VAL A 23 1.95 11.67 -10.77
C VAL A 23 3.06 11.32 -11.78
N PRO A 24 4.16 12.08 -11.83
CA PRO A 24 5.28 11.77 -12.74
C PRO A 24 5.85 10.38 -12.49
N ARG A 25 6.32 9.71 -13.54
CA ARG A 25 6.86 8.35 -13.47
C ARG A 25 8.04 8.26 -12.51
N GLU A 26 8.89 9.29 -12.50
CA GLU A 26 10.08 9.37 -11.66
C GLU A 26 9.69 9.34 -10.18
N ARG A 27 8.60 10.04 -9.82
CA ARG A 27 8.04 10.01 -8.46
C ARG A 27 7.50 8.63 -8.11
N ILE A 28 6.82 7.96 -9.04
CA ILE A 28 6.36 6.58 -8.82
C ILE A 28 7.55 5.65 -8.58
N VAL A 29 8.64 5.79 -9.34
CA VAL A 29 9.86 4.99 -9.15
C VAL A 29 10.49 5.24 -7.78
N GLU A 30 10.59 6.50 -7.34
CA GLU A 30 11.07 6.83 -5.99
C GLU A 30 10.25 6.16 -4.89
N LEU A 31 8.92 6.10 -5.04
CA LEU A 31 8.04 5.41 -4.11
C LEU A 31 8.26 3.89 -4.11
N LEU A 32 8.43 3.29 -5.29
CA LEU A 32 8.73 1.85 -5.41
C LEU A 32 10.08 1.48 -4.80
N GLU A 33 11.09 2.36 -4.89
CA GLU A 33 12.38 2.17 -4.23
C GLU A 33 12.24 2.16 -2.70
N ALA A 34 11.41 3.04 -2.14
CA ALA A 34 11.11 3.01 -0.71
C ALA A 34 10.42 1.70 -0.28
N MET A 35 9.50 1.18 -1.10
CA MET A 35 8.87 -0.13 -0.88
C MET A 35 9.89 -1.26 -0.95
N ARG A 36 10.78 -1.25 -1.95
CA ARG A 36 11.82 -2.26 -2.14
C ARG A 36 12.80 -2.31 -0.97
N GLY A 37 13.06 -1.18 -0.32
CA GLY A 37 13.91 -1.08 0.87
C GLY A 37 13.27 -1.55 2.18
N ALA A 38 12.04 -2.06 2.16
CA ALA A 38 11.38 -2.57 3.37
C ALA A 38 12.07 -3.84 3.93
N PRO A 39 11.98 -4.10 5.25
CA PRO A 39 12.46 -5.36 5.82
C PRO A 39 11.68 -6.55 5.26
N SER A 40 12.37 -7.68 5.08
CA SER A 40 11.75 -8.95 4.69
C SER A 40 12.35 -10.13 5.45
N ALA A 41 11.49 -11.06 5.88
CA ALA A 41 11.91 -12.29 6.55
C ALA A 41 12.91 -13.07 5.66
N GLY A 42 14.13 -13.26 6.17
CA GLY A 42 15.19 -13.95 5.41
C GLY A 42 15.64 -13.22 4.15
N ASN A 43 15.31 -11.93 4.01
CA ASN A 43 15.49 -11.12 2.81
C ASN A 43 14.86 -11.75 1.54
N LEU A 44 13.79 -12.53 1.70
CA LEU A 44 13.15 -13.27 0.61
C LEU A 44 12.39 -12.37 -0.36
N GLN A 45 11.99 -11.17 0.09
CA GLN A 45 11.29 -10.16 -0.69
C GLN A 45 10.10 -10.74 -1.47
N PRO A 46 9.14 -11.42 -0.79
CA PRO A 46 8.08 -12.21 -1.41
C PRO A 46 6.95 -11.32 -1.94
N TRP A 47 7.28 -10.16 -2.49
CA TRP A 47 6.34 -9.14 -2.93
C TRP A 47 6.43 -8.87 -4.43
N ARG A 48 5.32 -8.43 -5.00
CA ARG A 48 5.22 -7.89 -6.36
C ARG A 48 4.35 -6.65 -6.31
N PHE A 49 4.81 -5.57 -6.95
CA PHE A 49 4.11 -4.28 -6.96
C PHE A 49 3.59 -4.02 -8.37
N VAL A 50 2.26 -3.96 -8.53
CA VAL A 50 1.61 -3.69 -9.82
C VAL A 50 1.18 -2.24 -9.85
N VAL A 51 1.82 -1.43 -10.71
CA VAL A 51 1.49 -0.02 -10.89
C VAL A 51 0.43 0.13 -11.97
N VAL A 52 -0.68 0.77 -11.64
CA VAL A 52 -1.84 0.92 -12.50
C VAL A 52 -2.12 2.40 -12.78
N THR A 53 -1.75 2.84 -13.98
CA THR A 53 -2.01 4.20 -14.51
C THR A 53 -3.07 4.22 -15.61
N ASP A 54 -3.54 3.06 -16.07
CA ASP A 54 -4.67 2.97 -16.98
C ASP A 54 -6.01 3.18 -16.25
N ALA A 55 -6.89 4.01 -16.82
CA ALA A 55 -8.15 4.38 -16.20
C ALA A 55 -9.15 3.22 -16.11
N ALA A 56 -9.19 2.34 -17.13
CA ALA A 56 -10.11 1.20 -17.14
C ALA A 56 -9.72 0.17 -16.07
N HIS A 57 -8.42 -0.11 -15.91
CA HIS A 57 -7.94 -1.00 -14.85
C HIS A 57 -8.19 -0.41 -13.46
N ARG A 58 -7.97 0.90 -13.25
CA ARG A 58 -8.31 1.54 -11.97
C ARG A 58 -9.80 1.49 -11.66
N ARG A 59 -10.66 1.64 -12.68
CA ARG A 59 -12.11 1.47 -12.52
C ARG A 59 -12.46 0.05 -12.09
N ALA A 60 -11.90 -0.96 -12.76
CA ALA A 60 -12.09 -2.36 -12.39
C ALA A 60 -11.60 -2.66 -10.96
N LEU A 61 -10.52 -2.02 -10.51
CA LEU A 61 -10.06 -2.12 -9.12
C LEU A 61 -11.02 -1.47 -8.12
N ALA A 62 -11.66 -0.34 -8.46
CA ALA A 62 -12.68 0.27 -7.62
C ALA A 62 -13.90 -0.64 -7.47
N ASP A 63 -14.34 -1.29 -8.57
CA ASP A 63 -15.43 -2.26 -8.54
C ASP A 63 -15.05 -3.49 -7.69
N ALA A 64 -13.82 -4.01 -7.84
CA ALA A 64 -13.28 -5.09 -7.00
C ALA A 64 -13.16 -4.69 -5.52
N ALA A 65 -12.96 -3.40 -5.24
CA ALA A 65 -12.93 -2.80 -3.93
C ALA A 65 -14.33 -2.33 -3.45
N PHE A 66 -15.39 -2.99 -3.92
CA PHE A 66 -16.77 -2.75 -3.48
C PHE A 66 -17.29 -1.33 -3.76
N GLY A 67 -16.91 -0.75 -4.90
CA GLY A 67 -17.37 0.58 -5.32
C GLY A 67 -16.67 1.74 -4.60
N GLN A 68 -15.45 1.53 -4.10
CA GLN A 68 -14.64 2.59 -3.51
C GLN A 68 -14.08 3.51 -4.62
N GLU A 69 -14.89 4.46 -5.09
CA GLU A 69 -14.65 5.32 -6.26
C GLU A 69 -13.32 6.11 -6.19
N PHE A 70 -12.82 6.41 -5.00
CA PHE A 70 -11.52 7.08 -4.84
C PHE A 70 -10.34 6.24 -5.37
N VAL A 71 -10.50 4.92 -5.52
CA VAL A 71 -9.52 4.05 -6.20
C VAL A 71 -9.47 4.36 -7.69
N ALA A 72 -10.62 4.58 -8.33
CA ALA A 72 -10.69 4.96 -9.74
C ALA A 72 -10.23 6.40 -9.99
N ALA A 73 -10.58 7.30 -9.07
CA ALA A 73 -10.29 8.73 -9.16
C ALA A 73 -8.80 9.07 -8.99
N ALA A 74 -8.04 8.26 -8.25
CA ALA A 74 -6.61 8.48 -8.07
C ALA A 74 -5.86 8.39 -9.42
N PRO A 75 -4.88 9.26 -9.70
CA PRO A 75 -4.11 9.22 -10.94
C PRO A 75 -3.25 7.95 -11.08
N VAL A 76 -2.87 7.32 -9.97
CA VAL A 76 -2.15 6.04 -9.96
C VAL A 76 -2.62 5.17 -8.80
N THR A 77 -2.65 3.85 -9.01
CA THR A 77 -2.92 2.86 -7.96
C THR A 77 -1.82 1.82 -7.96
N VAL A 78 -1.31 1.46 -6.79
CA VAL A 78 -0.37 0.35 -6.61
C VAL A 78 -1.11 -0.81 -5.96
N VAL A 79 -1.14 -1.97 -6.62
CA VAL A 79 -1.59 -3.22 -6.00
C VAL A 79 -0.37 -3.95 -5.48
N VAL A 80 -0.32 -4.14 -4.17
CA VAL A 80 0.72 -4.89 -3.48
C VAL A 80 0.28 -6.35 -3.42
N CYS A 81 1.10 -7.24 -3.95
CA CYS A 81 0.87 -8.68 -3.93
C CYS A 81 1.95 -9.36 -3.09
N ALA A 82 1.55 -10.35 -2.31
CA ALA A 82 2.44 -11.35 -1.74
C ALA A 82 2.59 -12.53 -2.69
N VAL A 83 3.71 -13.26 -2.61
CA VAL A 83 3.90 -14.56 -3.27
C VAL A 83 4.14 -15.59 -2.17
N PRO A 84 3.08 -16.13 -1.53
CA PRO A 84 3.20 -16.97 -0.33
C PRO A 84 4.12 -18.18 -0.49
N GLY A 85 4.19 -18.73 -1.71
CA GLY A 85 5.08 -19.85 -2.04
C GLY A 85 6.56 -19.52 -1.82
N GLU A 86 6.99 -18.28 -2.05
CA GLU A 86 8.40 -17.87 -1.87
C GLU A 86 8.81 -17.94 -0.41
N SER A 87 7.97 -17.42 0.49
CA SER A 87 8.17 -17.52 1.94
C SER A 87 8.00 -18.94 2.46
N ALA A 88 7.07 -19.71 1.89
CA ALA A 88 6.80 -21.08 2.32
C ALA A 88 7.98 -22.04 2.11
N ARG A 89 8.78 -21.83 1.05
CA ARG A 89 9.97 -22.65 0.78
C ARG A 89 10.99 -22.64 1.92
N THR A 90 11.09 -21.52 2.64
CA THR A 90 12.07 -21.35 3.73
C THR A 90 11.44 -21.55 5.10
N TYR A 91 10.22 -21.05 5.29
CA TYR A 91 9.58 -20.94 6.62
C TYR A 91 8.30 -21.76 6.77
N GLY A 92 7.99 -22.64 5.80
CA GLY A 92 6.83 -23.52 5.84
C GLY A 92 5.49 -22.76 5.92
N PRO A 93 4.49 -23.33 6.61
CA PRO A 93 3.17 -22.70 6.75
C PRO A 93 3.22 -21.28 7.34
N ARG A 94 4.12 -21.04 8.31
CA ARG A 94 4.29 -19.71 8.92
C ARG A 94 4.81 -18.68 7.91
N GLY A 95 5.70 -19.09 7.00
CA GLY A 95 6.13 -18.26 5.88
C GLY A 95 4.97 -17.89 4.96
N ARG A 96 4.17 -18.90 4.60
CA ARG A 96 3.02 -18.77 3.69
C ARG A 96 1.93 -17.85 4.24
N ASP A 97 1.59 -18.02 5.51
CA ASP A 97 0.35 -17.46 6.06
C ASP A 97 0.60 -16.17 6.86
N LEU A 98 1.83 -15.91 7.29
CA LEU A 98 2.17 -14.76 8.13
C LEU A 98 3.29 -13.90 7.55
N TYR A 99 4.47 -14.47 7.28
CA TYR A 99 5.65 -13.64 6.97
C TYR A 99 5.50 -12.86 5.67
N CYS A 100 4.92 -13.47 4.62
CA CYS A 100 4.68 -12.74 3.37
C CYS A 100 3.70 -11.57 3.55
N LEU A 101 2.77 -11.66 4.52
CA LEU A 101 1.84 -10.58 4.84
C LEU A 101 2.53 -9.47 5.65
N GLN A 102 3.44 -9.83 6.57
CA GLN A 102 4.23 -8.85 7.32
C GLN A 102 5.19 -8.09 6.39
N ASP A 103 5.87 -8.80 5.50
CA ASP A 103 6.78 -8.23 4.51
C ASP A 103 6.06 -7.24 3.59
N THR A 104 4.92 -7.64 3.03
CA THR A 104 4.11 -6.75 2.18
C THR A 104 3.50 -5.58 2.95
N ALA A 105 3.14 -5.77 4.24
CA ALA A 105 2.66 -4.70 5.08
C ALA A 105 3.72 -3.64 5.36
N ALA A 106 4.97 -4.06 5.63
CA ALA A 106 6.09 -3.15 5.83
C ALA A 106 6.37 -2.34 4.54
N ALA A 107 6.38 -3.00 3.38
CA ALA A 107 6.51 -2.33 2.10
C ALA A 107 5.38 -1.32 1.82
N THR A 108 4.14 -1.68 2.18
CA THR A 108 2.98 -0.79 2.02
C THR A 108 3.05 0.43 2.94
N GLU A 109 3.53 0.29 4.17
CA GLU A 109 3.73 1.45 5.05
C GLU A 109 4.86 2.35 4.54
N ASN A 110 5.97 1.78 4.05
CA ASN A 110 7.03 2.57 3.40
C ASN A 110 6.48 3.38 2.22
N LEU A 111 5.58 2.81 1.39
CA LEU A 111 4.91 3.53 0.32
C LEU A 111 4.15 4.75 0.84
N LEU A 112 3.34 4.58 1.89
CA LEU A 112 2.51 5.65 2.44
C LEU A 112 3.35 6.78 3.07
N LEU A 113 4.43 6.43 3.75
CA LEU A 113 5.36 7.41 4.35
C LEU A 113 6.15 8.15 3.26
N ALA A 114 6.66 7.43 2.25
CA ALA A 114 7.36 8.05 1.13
C ALA A 114 6.44 8.96 0.31
N ALA A 115 5.18 8.56 0.08
CA ALA A 115 4.17 9.38 -0.56
C ALA A 115 3.95 10.68 0.23
N THR A 116 3.77 10.57 1.55
CA THR A 116 3.58 11.72 2.44
C THR A 116 4.79 12.67 2.39
N ALA A 117 6.00 12.14 2.48
CA ALA A 117 7.25 12.91 2.37
C ALA A 117 7.38 13.61 1.00
N ALA A 118 6.80 13.00 -0.04
CA ALA A 118 6.76 13.50 -1.40
C ALA A 118 5.64 14.52 -1.68
N GLY A 119 4.82 14.87 -0.68
CA GLY A 119 3.65 15.74 -0.82
C GLY A 119 2.43 15.06 -1.46
N LEU A 120 2.46 13.72 -1.57
CA LEU A 120 1.36 12.90 -2.07
C LEU A 120 0.57 12.29 -0.91
N GLY A 121 -0.68 11.95 -1.16
CA GLY A 121 -1.51 11.16 -0.27
C GLY A 121 -1.71 9.75 -0.80
N GLY A 122 -2.05 8.83 0.09
CA GLY A 122 -2.53 7.51 -0.26
C GLY A 122 -3.46 6.92 0.78
N CYS A 123 -4.15 5.84 0.41
CA CYS A 123 -4.98 5.09 1.34
C CYS A 123 -4.70 3.60 1.19
N TRP A 124 -4.39 2.92 2.29
CA TRP A 124 -4.44 1.46 2.31
C TRP A 124 -5.89 1.00 2.16
N VAL A 125 -6.21 0.29 1.08
CA VAL A 125 -7.49 -0.39 0.89
C VAL A 125 -7.27 -1.89 1.06
N GLY A 126 -7.82 -2.44 2.15
CA GLY A 126 -7.82 -3.89 2.44
C GLY A 126 -9.18 -4.56 2.19
N ALA A 127 -10.23 -3.78 1.92
CA ALA A 127 -11.55 -4.29 1.61
C ALA A 127 -11.71 -4.41 0.09
N PHE A 128 -11.49 -5.62 -0.44
CA PHE A 128 -11.69 -5.96 -1.85
C PHE A 128 -11.85 -7.48 -2.02
N ASP A 129 -12.38 -7.91 -3.17
CA ASP A 129 -12.42 -9.32 -3.57
C ASP A 129 -11.11 -9.71 -4.30
N GLU A 130 -10.31 -10.61 -3.71
CA GLU A 130 -9.01 -11.03 -4.27
C GLU A 130 -9.15 -11.57 -5.70
N ALA A 131 -10.21 -12.37 -5.96
CA ALA A 131 -10.45 -12.96 -7.28
C ALA A 131 -10.78 -11.91 -8.35
N SER A 132 -11.52 -10.86 -7.99
CA SER A 132 -11.82 -9.74 -8.88
C SER A 132 -10.57 -8.93 -9.19
N VAL A 133 -9.68 -8.72 -8.22
CA VAL A 133 -8.39 -8.06 -8.47
C VAL A 133 -7.52 -8.90 -9.43
N HIS A 134 -7.48 -10.23 -9.27
CA HIS A 134 -6.81 -11.12 -10.22
C HIS A 134 -7.34 -10.95 -11.63
N ARG A 135 -8.67 -10.97 -11.82
CA ARG A 135 -9.30 -10.80 -13.14
C ARG A 135 -9.05 -9.41 -13.72
N ALA A 136 -9.13 -8.38 -12.89
CA ALA A 136 -8.96 -7.00 -13.31
C ALA A 136 -7.55 -6.72 -13.84
N LEU A 137 -6.52 -7.33 -13.27
CA LEU A 137 -5.12 -7.05 -13.61
C LEU A 137 -4.39 -8.18 -14.32
N GLY A 138 -5.04 -9.34 -14.52
CA GLY A 138 -4.39 -10.52 -15.10
C GLY A 138 -3.21 -11.02 -14.26
N LEU A 139 -3.35 -11.04 -12.92
CA LEU A 139 -2.26 -11.40 -12.03
C LEU A 139 -1.86 -12.88 -12.18
N GLU A 140 -0.55 -13.13 -12.13
CA GLU A 140 0.04 -14.47 -12.20
C GLU A 140 -0.51 -15.42 -11.11
N PRO A 141 -0.64 -16.72 -11.42
CA PRO A 141 -1.02 -17.72 -10.42
C PRO A 141 -0.09 -17.70 -9.20
N GLY A 142 -0.69 -17.74 -8.01
CA GLY A 142 0.06 -17.77 -6.75
C GLY A 142 0.53 -16.40 -6.25
N TRP A 143 0.33 -15.33 -7.02
CA TRP A 143 0.34 -13.97 -6.45
C TRP A 143 -0.94 -13.80 -5.66
N ARG A 144 -0.86 -13.15 -4.51
CA ARG A 144 -1.99 -12.86 -3.65
C ARG A 144 -2.08 -11.35 -3.46
N PRO A 145 -3.10 -10.65 -3.98
CA PRO A 145 -3.26 -9.23 -3.69
C PRO A 145 -3.53 -9.03 -2.19
N VAL A 146 -2.76 -8.16 -1.55
CA VAL A 146 -2.86 -7.88 -0.11
C VAL A 146 -3.31 -6.45 0.20
N ALA A 147 -3.04 -5.51 -0.70
CA ALA A 147 -3.45 -4.12 -0.56
C ALA A 147 -3.63 -3.47 -1.93
N ILE A 148 -4.64 -2.62 -2.05
CA ILE A 148 -4.79 -1.66 -3.14
C ILE A 148 -4.48 -0.27 -2.55
N VAL A 149 -3.57 0.47 -3.18
CA VAL A 149 -3.09 1.77 -2.69
C VAL A 149 -3.25 2.82 -3.78
N PRO A 150 -4.40 3.51 -3.86
CA PRO A 150 -4.51 4.74 -4.64
C PRO A 150 -3.58 5.82 -4.12
N LEU A 151 -2.96 6.56 -5.03
CA LEU A 151 -2.01 7.64 -4.75
C LEU A 151 -2.27 8.84 -5.66
N GLY A 152 -2.03 10.04 -5.13
CA GLY A 152 -2.14 11.29 -5.87
C GLY A 152 -1.90 12.50 -4.98
N VAL A 153 -2.00 13.70 -5.55
CA VAL A 153 -1.98 14.92 -4.75
C VAL A 153 -3.29 15.00 -3.95
N PRO A 154 -3.28 15.18 -2.62
CA PRO A 154 -4.50 15.28 -1.84
C PRO A 154 -5.31 16.52 -2.23
N ALA A 155 -6.59 16.34 -2.58
CA ALA A 155 -7.51 17.46 -2.78
C ALA A 155 -8.08 18.02 -1.47
N GLU A 156 -7.94 17.27 -0.37
CA GLU A 156 -8.38 17.64 0.97
C GLU A 156 -7.28 17.35 2.00
N GLY A 157 -7.29 18.12 3.08
CA GLY A 157 -6.38 17.94 4.21
C GLY A 157 -6.71 16.72 5.07
N PRO A 158 -5.81 16.35 6.00
CA PRO A 158 -6.02 15.21 6.89
C PRO A 158 -7.23 15.44 7.82
N PRO A 159 -8.16 14.48 7.94
CA PRO A 159 -9.24 14.58 8.91
C PRO A 159 -8.68 14.43 10.34
N ARG A 160 -9.37 15.03 11.32
CA ARG A 160 -9.05 14.81 12.74
C ARG A 160 -9.27 13.33 13.09
N ARG A 161 -8.27 12.70 13.67
CA ARG A 161 -8.34 11.33 14.19
C ARG A 161 -7.73 11.25 15.58
N THR A 162 -8.36 10.51 16.46
CA THR A 162 -7.77 10.13 17.75
C THR A 162 -7.08 8.77 17.62
N ARG A 163 -6.23 8.44 18.59
CA ARG A 163 -5.67 7.10 18.79
C ARG A 163 -6.06 6.63 20.18
N ARG A 164 -6.07 5.31 20.37
CA ARG A 164 -6.20 4.74 21.71
C ARG A 164 -5.06 5.28 22.59
N PRO A 165 -5.32 5.51 23.89
CA PRO A 165 -4.28 5.77 24.87
C PRO A 165 -3.16 4.73 24.82
N LEU A 166 -1.92 5.14 25.14
CA LEU A 166 -0.74 4.28 25.03
C LEU A 166 -0.81 3.07 25.98
N ASP A 167 -1.37 3.25 27.17
CA ASP A 167 -1.56 2.23 28.19
C ASP A 167 -2.59 1.14 27.81
N GLU A 168 -3.48 1.41 26.86
CA GLU A 168 -4.35 0.36 26.28
C GLU A 168 -3.60 -0.56 25.30
N VAL A 169 -2.51 -0.08 24.68
CA VAL A 169 -1.83 -0.78 23.57
C VAL A 169 -0.41 -1.20 23.88
N ALA A 170 0.16 -0.74 25.00
CA ALA A 170 1.51 -1.08 25.45
C ALA A 170 1.49 -1.57 26.89
N ARG A 171 2.05 -2.77 27.10
CA ARG A 171 2.30 -3.33 28.43
C ARG A 171 3.81 -3.48 28.63
N TRP A 172 4.34 -2.86 29.66
CA TRP A 172 5.73 -3.06 30.08
C TRP A 172 5.86 -4.41 30.79
N VAL A 173 6.85 -5.20 30.36
CA VAL A 173 7.26 -6.43 31.02
C VAL A 173 8.73 -6.26 31.36
N GLY A 174 9.06 -6.29 32.65
CA GLY A 174 10.40 -6.16 33.22
C GLY A 174 10.51 -6.95 34.50
#